data_AF-A0A651FW75-F1
#
_entry.id   AF-A0A651FW75-F1
#
_cell.length_a   1.000
_cell.length_b   1.000
_cell.length_c   1.000
_cell.angle_alpha   90.00
_cell.angle_beta   90.00
_cell.angle_gamma   90.00
#
_symmetry.space_group_name_H-M   'P 1'
#
loop_
_entity.id
_entity.type
_entity.pdbx_description
1 polymer ?
#
loop_
_entity_poly.entity_id
_entity_poly.type
_entity_poly.pdbx_seq_one_letter_code
_entity_poly.pdbx_strand_id
1 'polypeptide(L)'
;MGTRGSALPWMIRVGVRRFANLPYREPERRTAIWCSRVARRLMMGPDWVDRGLRELQKQIEETFRGGSAALADSRKLARHGHRLVSQAGLLGFKELSDLGSRLEEACKGDPELKVIFKKAAAEARVAHLKAGELLGRSDHTRK
;
A
#
# COMPACT_ATOMS: atom_id res chain seq x y z
N MET A 1 20.30 -20.00 -62.43
CA MET A 1 21.03 -19.31 -61.35
C MET A 1 19.96 -18.87 -60.34
N GLY A 2 19.77 -19.48 -59.17
CA GLY A 2 20.72 -19.64 -58.07
C GLY A 2 20.18 -18.88 -56.84
N THR A 3 19.16 -19.42 -56.14
CA THR A 3 19.18 -19.83 -54.72
C THR A 3 18.84 -18.78 -53.65
N ARG A 4 18.02 -19.25 -52.69
CA ARG A 4 17.93 -18.94 -51.24
C ARG A 4 17.12 -17.72 -50.79
N GLY A 5 16.36 -17.96 -49.71
CA GLY A 5 16.15 -16.95 -48.68
C GLY A 5 14.80 -17.02 -47.97
N SER A 6 14.66 -17.95 -47.02
CA SER A 6 13.64 -17.89 -45.97
C SER A 6 13.74 -16.57 -45.19
N ALA A 7 12.61 -15.94 -44.83
CA ALA A 7 12.53 -15.06 -43.65
C ALA A 7 11.08 -14.77 -43.26
N LEU A 8 10.79 -14.99 -41.98
CA LEU A 8 9.57 -14.65 -41.26
C LEU A 8 9.26 -13.15 -41.35
N PRO A 9 7.98 -12.73 -41.47
CA PRO A 9 7.61 -11.35 -41.24
C PRO A 9 7.47 -11.09 -39.75
N TRP A 10 8.40 -10.27 -39.24
CA TRP A 10 8.29 -9.61 -37.96
C TRP A 10 7.14 -8.60 -37.98
N MET A 11 6.50 -8.45 -36.81
CA MET A 11 5.76 -7.31 -36.25
C MET A 11 5.39 -6.12 -37.17
N ILE A 12 4.18 -5.57 -36.99
CA ILE A 12 3.96 -4.21 -36.44
C ILE A 12 2.46 -3.81 -36.45
N ARG A 13 2.02 -3.34 -35.27
CA ARG A 13 1.02 -2.28 -34.96
C ARG A 13 -0.50 -2.42 -35.23
N VAL A 14 -1.18 -2.17 -34.10
CA VAL A 14 -2.38 -1.33 -33.83
C VAL A 14 -3.72 -1.77 -34.42
N GLY A 15 -4.67 -1.98 -33.51
CA GLY A 15 -6.08 -2.04 -33.85
C GLY A 15 -6.99 -2.00 -32.64
N VAL A 16 -7.00 -0.90 -31.89
CA VAL A 16 -8.07 -0.56 -30.94
C VAL A 16 -9.41 -0.56 -31.70
N ARG A 17 -10.30 -1.50 -31.38
CA ARG A 17 -11.75 -1.40 -31.67
C ARG A 17 -12.50 -1.97 -30.46
N ARG A 18 -13.07 -1.09 -29.62
CA ARG A 18 -14.44 -0.53 -29.76
C ARG A 18 -15.40 -1.34 -28.88
N PHE A 19 -15.32 -1.15 -27.57
CA PHE A 19 -16.47 -1.37 -26.69
C PHE A 19 -17.27 -0.07 -26.63
N ALA A 20 -18.26 0.00 -27.51
CA ALA A 20 -19.30 1.00 -27.45
C ALA A 20 -20.43 0.49 -26.54
N ASN A 21 -20.92 1.41 -25.70
CA ASN A 21 -22.32 1.52 -25.34
C ASN A 21 -22.90 0.62 -24.23
N LEU A 22 -22.39 0.80 -23.01
CA LEU A 22 -23.24 0.73 -21.82
C LEU A 22 -23.03 2.01 -21.01
N PRO A 23 -24.09 2.74 -20.59
CA PRO A 23 -23.96 3.75 -19.55
C PRO A 23 -23.77 3.04 -18.21
N TYR A 24 -22.59 2.45 -18.01
CA TYR A 24 -22.22 1.86 -16.73
C TYR A 24 -21.84 2.97 -15.76
N ARG A 25 -22.86 3.49 -15.09
CA ARG A 25 -22.77 4.52 -14.06
C ARG A 25 -22.17 3.88 -12.81
N GLU A 26 -20.84 3.76 -12.75
CA GLU A 26 -20.05 3.21 -11.62
C GLU A 26 -20.59 3.65 -10.23
N PRO A 27 -21.14 2.73 -9.41
CA PRO A 27 -21.19 2.89 -7.96
C PRO A 27 -20.13 2.00 -7.26
N GLU A 28 -19.49 1.10 -8.00
CA GLU A 28 -18.78 -0.06 -7.43
C GLU A 28 -17.46 0.25 -6.74
N ARG A 29 -16.80 1.37 -7.05
CA ARG A 29 -15.57 1.73 -6.34
C ARG A 29 -15.83 2.16 -4.89
N ARG A 30 -17.02 2.67 -4.58
CA ARG A 30 -17.37 3.07 -3.21
C ARG A 30 -17.88 1.90 -2.38
N THR A 31 -18.61 0.96 -2.98
CA THR A 31 -19.13 -0.24 -2.29
C THR A 31 -18.07 -1.31 -2.07
N ALA A 32 -17.11 -1.52 -2.98
CA ALA A 32 -16.02 -2.49 -2.78
C ALA A 32 -15.08 -2.13 -1.61
N ILE A 33 -14.83 -0.82 -1.41
CA ILE A 33 -14.02 -0.31 -0.29
C ILE A 33 -14.77 -0.44 1.05
N TRP A 34 -16.11 -0.27 1.03
CA TRP A 34 -16.96 -0.51 2.20
C TRP A 34 -17.07 -2.00 2.55
N CYS A 35 -17.22 -2.88 1.55
CA CYS A 35 -17.33 -4.34 1.76
C CYS A 35 -16.07 -4.92 2.40
N SER A 36 -14.88 -4.49 1.98
CA SER A 36 -13.60 -4.97 2.54
C SER A 36 -13.37 -4.58 4.00
N ARG A 37 -13.94 -3.45 4.45
CA ARG A 37 -13.73 -2.91 5.79
C ARG A 37 -14.71 -3.52 6.81
N VAL A 38 -15.96 -3.74 6.40
CA VAL A 38 -17.00 -4.36 7.23
C VAL A 38 -16.81 -5.88 7.28
N ALA A 39 -16.50 -6.54 6.17
CA ALA A 39 -16.24 -7.99 6.14
C ALA A 39 -15.07 -8.39 7.05
N ARG A 40 -14.01 -7.57 7.13
CA ARG A 40 -12.84 -7.88 7.97
C ARG A 40 -13.15 -7.77 9.47
N ARG A 41 -13.94 -6.77 9.89
CA ARG A 41 -14.45 -6.70 11.27
C ARG A 41 -15.38 -7.86 11.60
N LEU A 42 -16.22 -8.27 10.64
CA LEU A 42 -17.15 -9.38 10.83
C LEU A 42 -16.46 -10.74 10.85
N MET A 43 -15.38 -10.94 10.09
CA MET A 43 -14.65 -12.22 10.01
C MET A 43 -13.59 -12.39 11.09
N MET A 44 -12.85 -11.34 11.46
CA MET A 44 -11.73 -11.41 12.40
C MET A 44 -12.09 -10.93 13.81
N GLY A 45 -13.23 -10.24 13.95
CA GLY A 45 -13.69 -9.64 15.18
C GLY A 45 -13.13 -8.22 15.43
N PRO A 46 -13.85 -7.39 16.21
CA PRO A 46 -13.45 -6.01 16.50
C PRO A 46 -12.13 -5.93 17.27
N ASP A 47 -11.87 -6.86 18.19
CA ASP A 47 -10.62 -6.90 18.97
C ASP A 47 -9.38 -7.15 18.10
N TRP A 48 -9.52 -7.94 17.03
CA TRP A 48 -8.42 -8.17 16.09
C TRP A 48 -8.07 -6.91 15.32
N VAL A 49 -9.09 -6.16 14.87
CA VAL A 49 -8.89 -4.90 14.16
C VAL A 49 -8.26 -3.86 15.08
N ASP A 50 -8.73 -3.73 16.31
CA ASP A 50 -8.19 -2.78 17.28
C ASP A 50 -6.73 -3.13 17.66
N ARG A 51 -6.43 -4.42 17.88
CA ARG A 51 -5.04 -4.88 18.08
C ARG A 51 -4.17 -4.57 16.86
N GLY A 52 -4.67 -4.83 15.66
CA GLY A 52 -3.96 -4.55 14.41
C GLY A 52 -3.67 -3.07 14.23
N LEU A 53 -4.63 -2.18 14.54
CA LEU A 53 -4.46 -0.73 14.48
C LEU A 53 -3.44 -0.21 15.49
N ARG A 54 -3.46 -0.71 16.74
CA ARG A 54 -2.46 -0.36 17.77
C ARG A 54 -1.06 -0.79 17.37
N GLU A 55 -0.93 -2.01 16.84
CA GLU A 55 0.36 -2.53 16.38
C GLU A 55 0.85 -1.78 15.13
N LEU A 56 -0.05 -1.33 14.23
CA LEU A 56 0.32 -0.46 13.12
C LEU A 56 0.88 0.88 13.61
N GLN A 57 0.23 1.53 14.58
CA GLN A 57 0.72 2.78 15.18
C GLN A 57 2.11 2.60 15.79
N LYS A 58 2.32 1.51 16.53
CA LYS A 58 3.63 1.17 17.11
C LYS A 58 4.69 1.00 16.03
N GLN A 59 4.41 0.26 14.96
CA GLN A 59 5.36 0.06 13.86
C GLN A 59 5.68 1.35 13.11
N ILE A 60 4.69 2.23 12.91
CA ILE A 60 4.89 3.56 12.35
C ILE A 60 5.87 4.36 13.22
N GLU A 61 5.64 4.38 14.54
CA GLU A 61 6.54 5.06 15.47
C GLU A 61 7.94 4.46 15.44
N GLU A 62 8.09 3.15 15.55
CA GLU A 62 9.40 2.49 15.52
C GLU A 62 10.18 2.78 14.23
N THR A 63 9.49 2.86 13.10
CA THR A 63 10.11 3.10 11.79
C THR A 63 10.55 4.55 11.62
N PHE A 64 9.72 5.51 12.07
CA PHE A 64 9.92 6.93 11.76
C PHE A 64 10.38 7.79 12.94
N ARG A 65 10.44 7.27 14.18
CA ARG A 65 10.87 8.01 15.40
C ARG A 65 12.27 8.60 15.27
N GLY A 66 13.19 7.90 14.60
CA GLY A 66 14.55 8.38 14.36
C GLY A 66 14.66 9.45 13.27
N GLY A 67 13.57 9.77 12.55
CA GLY A 67 13.60 10.67 11.40
C GLY A 67 14.71 10.30 10.42
N SER A 68 15.47 11.29 9.96
CA SER A 68 16.59 11.06 9.03
C SER A 68 17.71 10.17 9.60
N ALA A 69 17.82 10.01 10.93
CA ALA A 69 18.81 9.11 11.51
C ALA A 69 18.48 7.63 11.25
N ALA A 70 17.21 7.30 11.00
CA ALA A 70 16.79 5.96 10.59
C ALA A 70 17.36 5.53 9.22
N LEU A 71 17.78 6.50 8.40
CA LEU A 71 18.42 6.23 7.10
C LEU A 71 19.84 5.68 7.23
N ALA A 72 20.47 5.79 8.40
CA ALA A 72 21.83 5.29 8.62
C ALA A 72 21.90 3.76 8.60
N ASP A 73 20.78 3.07 8.88
CA ASP A 73 20.67 1.61 8.82
C ASP A 73 19.57 1.21 7.84
N SER A 74 19.93 1.19 6.55
CA SER A 74 19.02 0.84 5.46
C SER A 74 18.47 -0.59 5.58
N ARG A 75 19.23 -1.52 6.18
CA ARG A 75 18.77 -2.91 6.38
C ARG A 75 17.67 -2.97 7.44
N LYS A 76 17.84 -2.25 8.54
CA LYS A 76 16.80 -2.14 9.57
C LYS A 76 15.56 -1.43 9.02
N LEU A 77 15.76 -0.36 8.25
CA LEU A 77 14.67 0.38 7.60
C LEU A 77 13.88 -0.49 6.61
N ALA A 78 14.56 -1.32 5.80
CA ALA A 78 13.91 -2.26 4.89
C ALA A 78 13.02 -3.27 5.64
N ARG A 79 13.52 -3.85 6.74
CA ARG A 79 12.73 -4.79 7.57
C ARG A 79 11.49 -4.13 8.17
N HIS A 80 11.64 -2.88 8.62
CA HIS A 80 10.52 -2.10 9.13
C HIS A 80 9.51 -1.75 8.03
N GLY A 81 9.99 -1.38 6.84
CA GLY A 81 9.17 -1.17 5.65
C GLY A 81 8.35 -2.41 5.29
N HIS A 82 8.98 -3.58 5.24
CA HIS A 82 8.30 -4.84 4.94
C HIS A 82 7.16 -5.17 5.92
N ARG A 83 7.39 -4.96 7.23
CA ARG A 83 6.35 -5.15 8.27
C ARG A 83 5.20 -4.16 8.07
N LEU A 84 5.52 -2.89 7.81
CA LEU A 84 4.53 -1.85 7.51
C LEU A 84 3.67 -2.20 6.29
N VAL A 85 4.26 -2.70 5.19
CA VAL A 85 3.52 -3.13 3.98
C VAL A 85 2.45 -4.15 4.33
N SER A 86 2.86 -5.20 5.02
CA SER A 86 2.00 -6.33 5.37
C SER A 86 0.84 -5.87 6.25
N GLN A 87 1.14 -5.09 7.29
CA GLN A 87 0.14 -4.66 8.24
C GLN A 87 -0.79 -3.57 7.69
N ALA A 88 -0.25 -2.61 6.93
CA ALA A 88 -1.02 -1.57 6.26
C ALA A 88 -1.97 -2.17 5.20
N GLY A 89 -1.50 -3.14 4.41
CA GLY A 89 -2.34 -3.86 3.45
C GLY A 89 -3.47 -4.65 4.12
N LEU A 90 -3.17 -5.28 5.27
CA LEU A 90 -4.16 -5.99 6.07
C LEU A 90 -5.20 -5.09 6.75
N LEU A 91 -4.94 -3.79 6.88
CA LEU A 91 -5.87 -2.84 7.51
C LEU A 91 -6.50 -1.88 6.49
N GLY A 92 -6.09 -1.97 5.22
CA GLY A 92 -6.62 -1.16 4.12
C GLY A 92 -6.01 0.23 4.01
N PHE A 93 -4.80 0.45 4.55
CA PHE A 93 -4.00 1.65 4.33
C PHE A 93 -3.14 1.48 3.07
N LYS A 94 -3.79 1.54 1.90
CA LYS A 94 -3.17 1.26 0.60
C LYS A 94 -1.97 2.16 0.34
N GLU A 95 -2.10 3.46 0.58
CA GLU A 95 -1.07 4.45 0.32
C GLU A 95 0.18 4.22 1.18
N LEU A 96 -0.01 3.87 2.45
CA LEU A 96 1.08 3.49 3.35
C LEU A 96 1.74 2.17 2.94
N SER A 97 0.95 1.20 2.47
CA SER A 97 1.46 -0.08 1.96
C SER A 97 2.32 0.14 0.70
N ASP A 98 1.82 0.90 -0.28
CA ASP A 98 2.53 1.24 -1.51
C ASP A 98 3.85 1.98 -1.22
N LEU A 99 3.82 2.96 -0.30
CA LEU A 99 5.02 3.70 0.10
C LEU A 99 6.00 2.85 0.92
N GLY A 100 5.50 1.91 1.72
CA GLY A 100 6.32 0.94 2.45
C GLY A 100 7.10 0.03 1.52
N SER A 101 6.48 -0.45 0.44
CA SER A 101 7.15 -1.28 -0.57
C SER A 101 8.22 -0.48 -1.32
N ARG A 102 7.91 0.77 -1.66
CA ARG A 102 8.90 1.67 -2.28
C ARG A 102 10.06 1.98 -1.35
N LEU A 103 9.81 2.10 -0.05
CA LEU A 103 10.84 2.30 0.96
C LEU A 103 11.75 1.07 1.07
N GLU A 104 11.16 -0.14 1.09
CA GLU A 104 11.90 -1.41 1.10
C GLU A 104 12.83 -1.53 -0.13
N GLU A 105 12.31 -1.25 -1.33
CA GLU A 105 13.11 -1.25 -2.55
C GLU A 105 14.20 -0.18 -2.53
N ALA A 106 13.87 1.03 -2.06
CA ALA A 106 14.84 2.12 -2.01
C ALA A 106 16.03 1.83 -1.08
N CYS A 107 15.81 1.02 -0.03
CA CYS A 107 16.87 0.58 0.87
C CYS A 107 17.92 -0.34 0.21
N LYS A 108 17.66 -0.88 -0.99
CA LYS A 108 18.60 -1.72 -1.75
C LYS A 108 19.69 -0.93 -2.49
N GLY A 109 19.65 0.41 -2.43
CA GLY A 109 20.69 1.28 -3.01
C GLY A 109 20.15 2.43 -3.86
N ASP A 110 18.89 2.83 -3.68
CA ASP A 110 18.28 3.89 -4.47
C ASP A 110 18.71 5.28 -3.94
N PRO A 111 19.23 6.18 -4.79
CA PRO A 111 19.58 7.55 -4.39
C PRO A 111 18.37 8.36 -3.91
N GLU A 112 17.14 7.98 -4.28
CA GLU A 112 15.90 8.64 -3.86
C GLU A 112 15.39 8.21 -2.48
N LEU A 113 16.12 7.35 -1.74
CA LEU A 113 15.71 6.84 -0.43
C LEU A 113 15.27 7.96 0.53
N LYS A 114 15.97 9.10 0.55
CA LYS A 114 15.61 10.27 1.38
C LYS A 114 14.24 10.86 1.01
N VAL A 115 13.93 10.92 -0.28
CA VAL A 115 12.67 11.48 -0.80
C VAL A 115 11.53 10.52 -0.47
N ILE A 116 11.74 9.23 -0.72
CA ILE A 116 10.76 8.17 -0.45
C ILE A 116 10.48 8.09 1.05
N PHE A 117 11.51 8.15 1.90
CA PHE A 117 11.36 8.16 3.35
C PHE A 117 10.51 9.34 3.84
N LYS A 118 10.73 10.56 3.32
CA LYS A 118 9.90 11.71 3.69
C LYS A 118 8.43 11.55 3.29
N LYS A 119 8.17 11.02 2.09
CA LYS A 119 6.81 10.73 1.62
C LYS A 119 6.14 9.66 2.48
N ALA A 120 6.85 8.56 2.76
CA ALA A 120 6.37 7.49 3.62
C ALA A 120 6.10 8.00 5.06
N ALA A 121 6.96 8.86 5.61
CA ALA A 121 6.77 9.43 6.93
C ALA A 121 5.55 10.37 7.00
N ALA A 122 5.28 11.14 5.95
CA ALA A 122 4.10 11.99 5.87
C ALA A 122 2.81 11.14 5.84
N GLU A 123 2.76 10.11 5.00
CA GLU A 123 1.61 9.22 4.92
C GLU A 123 1.44 8.39 6.20
N ALA A 124 2.53 7.97 6.83
CA ALA A 124 2.49 7.28 8.11
C ALA A 124 1.86 8.13 9.21
N ARG A 125 2.07 9.45 9.21
CA ARG A 125 1.36 10.35 10.14
C ARG A 125 -0.14 10.38 9.88
N VAL A 126 -0.56 10.45 8.62
CA VAL A 126 -1.98 10.39 8.23
C VAL A 126 -2.61 9.08 8.68
N ALA A 127 -1.93 7.95 8.42
CA ALA A 127 -2.38 6.63 8.84
C ALA A 127 -2.44 6.49 10.37
N HIS A 128 -1.47 7.05 11.11
CA HIS A 128 -1.44 7.03 12.57
C HIS A 128 -2.62 7.80 13.18
N LEU A 129 -2.91 9.00 12.68
CA LEU A 129 -4.07 9.80 13.10
C LEU A 129 -5.38 9.05 12.83
N LYS A 130 -5.53 8.52 11.62
CA LYS A 130 -6.73 7.78 11.21
C LYS A 130 -6.92 6.48 12.01
N ALA A 131 -5.84 5.78 12.34
CA ALA A 131 -5.89 4.63 13.23
C ALA A 131 -6.37 5.03 14.64
N GLY A 132 -5.93 6.18 15.15
CA GLY A 132 -6.40 6.75 16.41
C GLY A 132 -7.90 7.08 16.40
N GLU A 133 -8.39 7.70 15.33
CA GLU A 133 -9.83 7.98 15.15
C GLU A 133 -10.67 6.69 15.14
N LEU A 134 -10.18 5.65 14.45
CA LEU A 134 -10.88 4.36 14.37
C LEU A 134 -10.90 3.64 15.72
N LEU A 135 -9.82 3.70 16.50
CA LEU A 135 -9.75 3.16 17.86
C LEU A 135 -10.67 3.92 18.82
N GLY A 136 -10.69 5.26 18.75
CA GLY A 136 -11.55 6.09 19.60
C GLY A 136 -13.05 5.87 19.37
N ARG A 137 -13.44 5.47 18.15
CA ARG A 137 -14.83 5.08 17.84
C ARG A 137 -15.21 3.70 18.41
N SER A 138 -14.27 2.77 18.53
CA SER A 138 -14.51 1.45 19.12
C SER A 138 -14.83 1.53 20.62
N ASP A 139 -14.20 2.46 21.35
CA ASP A 139 -14.43 2.65 22.79
C ASP A 139 -15.85 3.16 23.11
N HIS A 140 -16.49 3.86 22.18
CA HIS A 140 -17.86 4.37 22.36
C HIS A 140 -18.96 3.30 22.16
N THR A 141 -18.64 2.19 21.47
CA THR A 141 -19.57 1.07 21.25
C THR A 141 -19.53 -0.01 22.35
N ARG A 142 -18.74 0.21 23.41
CA ARG A 142 -18.53 -0.76 24.52
C ARG A 142 -19.15 -0.32 25.85
N LYS A 143 -20.04 0.67 25.83
CA LYS A 143 -20.90 1.08 26.96
C LYS A 143 -22.34 0.72 26.61
#